data_AF-A0A3D0D257-F1
#
_entry.id   AF-A0A3D0D257-F1
#
_cell.length_a   1.000
_cell.length_b   1.000
_cell.length_c   1.000
_cell.angle_alpha   90.00
_cell.angle_beta   90.00
_cell.angle_gamma   90.00
#
_symmetry.space_group_name_H-M   'P 1'
#
loop_
_entity.id
_entity.type
_entity.pdbx_description
1 polymer ?
#
loop_
_entity_poly.entity_id
_entity_poly.type
_entity_poly.pdbx_seq_one_letter_code
_entity_poly.pdbx_strand_id
1 'polypeptide(L)'
;MTLAAIASLIIGLVIGYLGQRSRMCFVGGIRDFILVRDAFLLKGLIAFALTAWVAFPLAALAGGVPVGAFGRPDAVTLALTALGGFGVGFLSILANGCPFRQHVLAAQGVISSATYLAGFFVGAVIFHTLVIPLLGWLLP
;
A
#
# COMPACT_ATOMS: atom_id res chain seq x y z
N MET A 1 -8.16 6.77 23.61
CA MET A 1 -8.76 7.11 22.30
C MET A 1 -8.04 8.28 21.63
N THR A 2 -7.83 9.42 22.32
CA THR A 2 -7.13 10.60 21.77
C THR A 2 -5.63 10.38 21.53
N LEU A 3 -4.95 9.68 22.44
CA LEU A 3 -3.50 9.43 22.34
C LEU A 3 -3.13 8.61 21.08
N ALA A 4 -3.97 7.65 20.70
CA ALA A 4 -3.78 6.84 19.51
C ALA A 4 -3.99 7.65 18.21
N ALA A 5 -4.98 8.55 18.19
CA ALA A 5 -5.25 9.42 17.03
C ALA A 5 -4.10 10.42 16.80
N ILE A 6 -3.58 11.01 17.87
CA ILE A 6 -2.42 11.92 17.79
C ILE A 6 -1.18 11.16 17.35
N ALA A 7 -0.93 9.97 17.91
CA ALA A 7 0.18 9.12 17.51
C ALA A 7 0.11 8.73 16.02
N SER A 8 -1.06 8.30 15.53
CA SER A 8 -1.23 7.96 14.11
C SER A 8 -1.07 9.16 13.18
N LEU A 9 -1.50 10.35 13.61
CA LEU A 9 -1.33 11.59 12.84
C LEU A 9 0.15 11.96 12.72
N ILE A 10 0.90 11.90 13.82
CA ILE A 10 2.34 12.17 13.85
C ILE A 10 3.08 11.17 12.96
N ILE A 11 2.77 9.89 13.07
CA ILE A 11 3.37 8.83 12.25
C ILE A 11 3.06 9.08 10.76
N GLY A 12 1.81 9.40 10.41
CA GLY A 12 1.42 9.73 9.05
C GLY A 12 2.17 10.95 8.49
N LEU A 13 2.35 11.99 9.30
CA LEU A 13 3.11 13.19 8.92
C LEU A 13 4.58 12.86 8.65
N VAL A 14 5.21 12.06 9.53
CA VAL A 14 6.61 11.64 9.38
C VAL A 14 6.79 10.80 8.11
N ILE A 15 5.90 9.82 7.87
CA ILE A 15 5.95 8.98 6.67
C ILE A 15 5.71 9.83 5.41
N GLY A 16 4.78 10.77 5.45
CA GLY A 16 4.51 11.70 4.35
C GLY A 16 5.71 12.58 4.01
N TYR A 17 6.35 13.16 5.02
CA TYR A 17 7.56 13.98 4.87
C TYR A 17 8.74 13.17 4.30
N LEU A 18 8.98 11.98 4.85
CA LEU A 18 10.02 11.07 4.35
C LEU A 18 9.74 10.66 2.90
N GLY A 19 8.47 10.37 2.56
CA GLY A 19 8.03 10.04 1.21
C GLY A 19 8.27 11.17 0.20
N GLN A 20 8.00 12.42 0.58
CA GLN A 20 8.27 13.60 -0.24
C GLN A 20 9.78 13.79 -0.50
N ARG A 21 10.61 13.65 0.55
CA ARG A 21 12.07 13.85 0.44
C ARG A 21 12.75 12.76 -0.40
N SER A 22 12.32 11.52 -0.26
CA SER A 22 12.93 10.36 -0.90
C SER A 22 12.40 10.07 -2.32
N ARG A 23 11.28 10.71 -2.72
CA ARG A 23 10.58 10.43 -4.00
C ARG A 23 10.36 8.92 -4.22
N MET A 24 10.05 8.20 -3.15
CA MET A 24 9.94 6.74 -3.16
C MET A 24 8.87 6.25 -4.13
N CYS A 25 9.27 5.36 -5.04
CA CYS A 25 8.39 4.65 -5.95
C CYS A 25 8.81 3.18 -6.00
N PHE A 26 7.94 2.28 -5.53
CA PHE A 26 8.25 0.84 -5.52
C PHE A 26 8.49 0.28 -6.93
N VAL A 27 7.71 0.72 -7.91
CA VAL A 27 7.88 0.35 -9.33
C VAL A 27 9.14 1.00 -9.93
N GLY A 28 9.40 2.26 -9.58
CA GLY A 28 10.57 3.00 -10.04
C GLY A 28 11.88 2.40 -9.54
N GLY A 29 11.92 1.93 -8.28
CA GLY A 29 13.10 1.29 -7.71
C GLY A 29 13.51 0.01 -8.43
N ILE A 30 12.54 -0.80 -8.89
CA ILE A 30 12.83 -2.01 -9.67
C ILE A 30 13.32 -1.62 -11.08
N ARG A 31 12.67 -0.66 -11.73
CA ARG A 31 13.06 -0.19 -13.07
C ARG A 31 14.46 0.41 -13.07
N ASP A 32 14.76 1.30 -12.12
CA ASP A 32 16.03 2.02 -12.07
C ASP A 32 17.18 1.07 -11.68
N PHE A 33 16.90 0.01 -10.90
CA PHE A 33 17.86 -1.06 -10.65
C PHE A 33 18.21 -1.85 -11.93
N ILE A 34 17.21 -2.18 -12.76
CA ILE A 34 17.44 -2.93 -13.99
C ILE A 34 18.15 -2.07 -15.05
N LEU A 35 17.77 -0.79 -15.17
CA LEU A 35 18.21 0.08 -16.27
C LEU A 35 19.50 0.85 -15.95
N VAL A 36 19.59 1.44 -14.75
CA VAL A 36 20.69 2.34 -14.33
C VAL A 36 21.61 1.68 -13.30
N ARG A 37 21.21 0.50 -12.76
CA ARG A 37 21.87 -0.18 -11.64
C ARG A 37 21.95 0.66 -10.36
N ASP A 38 21.01 1.59 -10.20
CA ASP A 38 20.97 2.47 -9.05
C ASP A 38 20.24 1.80 -7.88
N ALA A 39 21.01 1.30 -6.90
CA ALA A 39 20.46 0.54 -5.78
C ALA A 39 19.91 1.42 -4.63
N PHE A 40 19.98 2.75 -4.74
CA PHE A 40 19.57 3.65 -3.66
C PHE A 40 18.08 3.52 -3.32
N LEU A 41 17.20 3.58 -4.32
CA LEU A 41 15.75 3.39 -4.11
C LEU A 41 15.41 1.94 -3.74
N LEU A 42 16.16 0.97 -4.27
CA LEU A 42 15.95 -0.45 -3.98
C LEU A 42 16.26 -0.77 -2.51
N LYS A 43 17.34 -0.21 -1.95
CA LYS A 43 17.67 -0.33 -0.52
C LYS A 43 16.58 0.26 0.36
N GLY A 44 15.96 1.37 -0.04
CA GLY A 44 14.81 1.96 0.64
C GLY A 44 13.58 1.03 0.65
N LEU A 45 13.27 0.40 -0.49
CA LEU A 45 12.18 -0.59 -0.58
C LEU A 45 12.46 -1.83 0.30
N ILE A 46 13.67 -2.36 0.25
CA ILE A 46 14.07 -3.51 1.08
C ILE A 46 14.01 -3.16 2.57
N ALA A 47 14.52 -1.98 2.96
CA ALA A 47 14.43 -1.50 4.34
C ALA A 47 12.97 -1.40 4.80
N PHE A 48 12.08 -0.84 3.97
CA PHE A 48 10.65 -0.77 4.29
C PHE A 48 10.04 -2.16 4.48
N ALA A 49 10.31 -3.10 3.56
CA ALA A 49 9.82 -4.47 3.64
C ALA A 49 10.33 -5.21 4.89
N LEU A 50 11.62 -5.07 5.23
CA LEU A 50 12.20 -5.68 6.43
C LEU A 50 11.65 -5.04 7.71
N THR A 51 11.51 -3.71 7.75
CA THR A 51 10.92 -3.03 8.92
C THR A 51 9.48 -3.46 9.14
N ALA A 52 8.68 -3.63 8.09
CA ALA A 52 7.33 -4.18 8.19
C ALA A 52 7.36 -5.62 8.72
N TRP A 53 8.20 -6.48 8.13
CA TRP A 53 8.32 -7.88 8.53
C TRP A 53 8.69 -8.06 10.00
N VAL A 54 9.51 -7.18 10.56
CA VAL A 54 9.93 -7.22 11.97
C VAL A 54 8.95 -6.48 12.88
N ALA A 55 8.41 -5.34 12.46
CA ALA A 55 7.52 -4.52 13.28
C ALA A 55 6.17 -5.19 13.53
N PHE A 56 5.58 -5.87 12.54
CA PHE A 56 4.29 -6.55 12.71
C PHE A 56 4.30 -7.68 13.78
N PRO A 57 5.26 -8.63 13.79
CA PRO A 57 5.32 -9.64 14.84
C PRO A 57 5.74 -9.07 16.20
N LEU A 58 6.62 -8.07 16.25
CA LEU A 58 6.94 -7.38 17.51
C LEU A 58 5.72 -6.65 18.09
N ALA A 59 4.93 -6.01 17.24
CA ALA A 59 3.67 -5.37 17.64
C ALA A 59 2.66 -6.40 18.14
N ALA A 60 2.57 -7.58 17.52
CA ALA A 60 1.70 -8.67 17.96
C ALA A 60 2.11 -9.21 19.36
N LEU A 61 3.42 -9.30 19.64
CA LEU A 61 3.94 -9.69 20.96
C LEU A 61 3.69 -8.63 22.04
N ALA A 62 3.67 -7.35 21.68
CA ALA A 62 3.42 -6.23 22.59
C ALA A 62 1.93 -6.01 22.93
N GLY A 63 1.04 -6.93 22.53
CA GLY A 63 -0.41 -6.80 22.71
C GLY A 63 -1.11 -5.94 21.65
N GLY A 64 -0.44 -5.66 20.53
CA GLY A 64 -1.02 -5.02 19.35
C GLY A 64 -1.94 -5.95 18.56
N VAL A 65 -2.56 -5.41 17.51
CA VAL A 65 -3.52 -6.13 16.64
C VAL A 65 -2.93 -7.50 16.28
N PRO A 66 -3.64 -8.62 16.54
CA PRO A 66 -3.19 -9.90 16.04
C PRO A 66 -2.95 -9.72 14.54
N VAL A 67 -1.81 -10.17 14.03
CA VAL A 67 -1.62 -10.38 12.59
C VAL A 67 -2.68 -11.40 12.20
N GLY A 68 -3.88 -10.87 11.93
CA GLY A 68 -5.11 -11.62 11.88
C GLY A 68 -4.89 -12.73 10.90
N ALA A 69 -5.23 -13.94 11.34
CA ALA A 69 -5.26 -15.14 10.53
C ALA A 69 -5.53 -14.74 9.08
N PHE A 70 -4.49 -14.76 8.24
CA PHE A 70 -4.72 -14.99 6.84
C PHE A 70 -5.57 -16.24 6.86
N GLY A 71 -6.86 -16.09 6.54
CA GLY A 71 -7.76 -17.23 6.40
C GLY A 71 -6.98 -18.27 5.61
N ARG A 72 -7.11 -19.55 6.00
CA ARG A 72 -6.44 -20.67 5.32
C ARG A 72 -6.39 -20.34 3.82
N PRO A 73 -5.22 -20.40 3.16
CA PRO A 73 -5.11 -19.97 1.77
C PRO A 73 -5.97 -20.92 0.93
N ASP A 74 -7.24 -20.59 0.81
CA ASP A 74 -8.19 -21.26 -0.03
C ASP A 74 -7.82 -20.85 -1.45
N ALA A 75 -7.82 -21.80 -2.38
CA ALA A 75 -7.39 -21.55 -3.76
C ALA A 75 -8.09 -20.32 -4.38
N VAL A 76 -9.34 -20.07 -3.97
CA VAL A 76 -10.15 -18.92 -4.38
C VAL A 76 -9.56 -17.60 -3.88
N THR A 77 -9.18 -17.50 -2.60
CA THR A 77 -8.58 -16.29 -2.03
C THR A 77 -7.22 -15.98 -2.63
N LEU A 78 -6.42 -17.02 -2.91
CA LEU A 78 -5.14 -16.87 -3.59
C LEU A 78 -5.32 -16.37 -5.03
N ALA A 79 -6.27 -16.96 -5.77
CA ALA A 79 -6.57 -16.55 -7.15
C ALA A 79 -7.09 -15.09 -7.21
N LEU A 80 -8.02 -14.71 -6.33
CA LEU A 80 -8.53 -13.35 -6.23
C LEU A 80 -7.42 -12.34 -5.88
N THR A 81 -6.56 -12.69 -4.92
CA THR A 81 -5.45 -11.81 -4.50
C THR A 81 -4.40 -11.67 -5.60
N ALA A 82 -4.09 -12.74 -6.32
CA ALA A 82 -3.20 -12.70 -7.47
C ALA A 82 -3.78 -11.82 -8.60
N LEU A 83 -5.05 -12.04 -8.97
CA LEU A 83 -5.74 -11.23 -9.98
C LEU A 83 -5.81 -9.75 -9.59
N GLY A 84 -6.14 -9.45 -8.33
CA GLY A 84 -6.15 -8.09 -7.80
C GLY A 84 -4.77 -7.46 -7.80
N GLY A 85 -3.74 -8.20 -7.38
CA GLY A 85 -2.34 -7.75 -7.39
C GLY A 85 -1.84 -7.44 -8.80
N PHE A 86 -2.11 -8.30 -9.77
CA PHE A 86 -1.82 -8.05 -11.17
C PHE A 86 -2.58 -6.83 -11.71
N GLY A 87 -3.86 -6.68 -11.37
CA GLY A 87 -4.68 -5.53 -11.76
C GLY A 87 -4.12 -4.21 -11.23
N VAL A 88 -3.78 -4.15 -9.93
CA VAL A 88 -3.16 -2.96 -9.32
C VAL A 88 -1.80 -2.66 -9.95
N GLY A 89 -0.99 -3.69 -10.23
CA GLY A 89 0.28 -3.54 -10.92
C GLY A 89 0.13 -2.94 -12.31
N PHE A 90 -0.80 -3.46 -13.12
CA PHE A 90 -1.07 -2.97 -14.46
C PHE A 90 -1.58 -1.52 -14.47
N LEU A 91 -2.56 -1.20 -13.63
CA LEU A 91 -3.09 0.16 -13.49
C LEU A 91 -2.04 1.16 -12.97
N SER A 92 -1.13 0.71 -12.10
CA SER A 92 -0.04 1.55 -11.58
C SER A 92 0.97 1.93 -12.67
N ILE A 93 1.24 1.04 -13.62
CA ILE A 93 2.10 1.35 -14.77
C ILE A 93 1.43 2.36 -15.69
N LEU A 94 0.13 2.20 -15.97
CA LEU A 94 -0.65 3.16 -16.77
C LEU A 94 -0.70 4.55 -16.12
N ALA A 95 -0.85 4.62 -14.79
CA ALA A 95 -0.86 5.86 -14.03
C ALA A 95 0.54 6.47 -13.80
N ASN A 96 1.61 5.87 -14.33
CA ASN A 96 3.01 6.29 -14.18
C ASN A 96 3.43 6.47 -12.70
N GLY A 97 2.97 5.58 -11.80
CA GLY A 97 3.33 5.62 -10.39
C GLY A 97 2.65 4.55 -9.55
N CYS A 98 3.20 4.25 -8.38
CA CYS A 98 2.54 3.39 -7.40
C CYS A 98 1.53 4.17 -6.55
N PRO A 99 0.58 3.50 -5.86
CA PRO A 99 -0.41 4.17 -5.03
C PRO A 99 0.22 5.15 -4.03
N PHE A 100 1.33 4.76 -3.40
CA PHE A 100 2.05 5.61 -2.44
C PHE A 100 2.61 6.90 -3.09
N ARG A 101 3.19 6.81 -4.28
CA ARG A 101 3.71 7.98 -4.99
C ARG A 101 2.58 8.94 -5.40
N GLN A 102 1.42 8.41 -5.80
CA GLN A 102 0.28 9.25 -6.15
C GLN A 102 -0.24 10.05 -4.94
N HIS A 103 -0.25 9.46 -3.73
CA HIS A 103 -0.56 10.18 -2.48
C HIS A 103 0.40 11.35 -2.23
N VAL A 104 1.71 11.12 -2.43
CA VAL A 104 2.73 12.15 -2.26
C VAL A 104 2.61 13.27 -3.31
N LEU A 105 2.35 12.92 -4.57
CA LEU A 105 2.19 13.89 -5.66
C LEU A 105 0.90 14.72 -5.54
N ALA A 106 -0.19 14.13 -5.07
CA ALA A 106 -1.40 14.88 -4.77
C ALA A 106 -1.17 15.90 -3.64
N ALA A 107 -0.39 15.54 -2.61
CA ALA A 107 0.01 16.48 -1.57
C ALA A 107 0.94 17.60 -2.08
N GLN A 108 1.62 17.41 -3.21
CA GLN A 108 2.42 18.45 -3.89
C GLN A 108 1.59 19.34 -4.82
N GLY A 109 0.28 19.09 -4.98
CA GLY A 109 -0.62 19.90 -5.80
C GLY A 109 -0.75 19.45 -7.26
N VAL A 110 -0.31 18.24 -7.61
CA VAL A 110 -0.46 17.72 -8.98
C VAL A 110 -1.88 17.22 -9.20
N ILE A 111 -2.65 17.93 -10.04
CA ILE A 111 -4.07 17.65 -10.28
C ILE A 111 -4.31 16.24 -10.87
N SER A 112 -3.44 15.76 -11.76
CA SER A 112 -3.55 14.42 -12.35
C SER A 112 -3.42 13.30 -11.31
N SER A 113 -2.67 13.52 -10.23
CA SER A 113 -2.57 12.58 -9.13
C SER A 113 -3.80 12.66 -8.21
N ALA A 114 -4.36 13.85 -8.01
CA ALA A 114 -5.57 14.03 -7.23
C ALA A 114 -6.79 13.32 -7.86
N THR A 115 -6.93 13.34 -9.19
CA THR A 115 -8.02 12.63 -9.89
C THR A 115 -7.84 11.10 -9.79
N TYR A 116 -6.60 10.60 -9.89
CA TYR A 116 -6.30 9.18 -9.65
C TYR A 116 -6.71 8.75 -8.23
N LEU A 117 -6.39 9.56 -7.22
CA LEU A 117 -6.77 9.30 -5.83
C LEU A 117 -8.28 9.31 -5.60
N ALA A 118 -9.00 10.23 -6.22
CA ALA A 118 -10.46 10.23 -6.16
C ALA A 118 -11.03 8.90 -6.67
N GLY A 119 -10.53 8.39 -7.80
CA GLY A 119 -10.90 7.07 -8.32
C GLY A 119 -10.50 5.92 -7.39
N PHE A 120 -9.30 5.99 -6.79
CA PHE A 120 -8.82 4.98 -5.84
C PHE A 120 -9.71 4.90 -4.58
N PHE A 121 -10.10 6.03 -3.99
CA PHE A 121 -10.99 6.05 -2.83
C PHE A 121 -12.40 5.60 -3.16
N VAL A 122 -12.95 5.99 -4.32
CA VAL A 122 -14.26 5.49 -4.78
C VAL A 122 -14.21 3.96 -4.95
N GLY A 123 -13.15 3.44 -5.57
CA GLY A 123 -12.93 2.00 -5.71
C GLY A 123 -12.80 1.28 -4.36
N ALA A 124 -12.10 1.86 -3.40
CA ALA A 124 -11.97 1.30 -2.05
C ALA A 124 -13.32 1.21 -1.33
N VAL A 125 -14.16 2.27 -1.42
CA VAL A 125 -15.50 2.25 -0.85
C VAL A 125 -16.36 1.17 -1.51
N ILE A 126 -16.36 1.09 -2.84
CA ILE A 126 -17.09 0.07 -3.60
C ILE A 126 -16.65 -1.35 -3.21
N PHE A 127 -15.35 -1.57 -3.05
CA PHE A 127 -14.82 -2.87 -2.64
C PHE A 127 -15.34 -3.28 -1.26
N HIS A 128 -15.31 -2.37 -0.30
CA HIS A 128 -15.79 -2.67 1.06
C HIS A 128 -17.31 -2.84 1.14
N THR A 129 -18.09 -2.08 0.37
CA THR A 129 -19.56 -2.08 0.47
C THR A 129 -20.24 -3.10 -0.42
N LEU A 130 -19.65 -3.48 -1.55
CA LEU A 130 -20.26 -4.41 -2.51
C LEU A 130 -19.49 -5.74 -2.61
N VAL A 131 -18.16 -5.70 -2.72
CA VAL A 131 -17.39 -6.92 -3.01
C VAL A 131 -17.28 -7.82 -1.78
N ILE A 132 -16.98 -7.28 -0.60
CA ILE A 132 -16.90 -8.06 0.64
C ILE A 132 -18.22 -8.79 0.98
N PRO A 133 -19.39 -8.12 1.02
CA PRO A 133 -20.64 -8.81 1.32
C PRO A 133 -21.05 -9.79 0.21
N LEU A 134 -20.74 -9.49 -1.05
CA LEU A 134 -20.99 -10.40 -2.17
C LEU A 134 -20.11 -11.65 -2.08
N LEU A 135 -18.86 -11.52 -1.64
CA LEU A 135 -17.96 -12.65 -1.42
C LEU A 135 -18.43 -13.54 -0.26
N GLY A 136 -18.95 -12.94 0.81
CA GLY A 136 -19.56 -13.67 1.94
C GLY A 136 -20.89 -14.36 1.60
N TRP A 137 -21.55 -13.95 0.50
CA TRP A 137 -22.72 -14.66 -0.03
C TRP A 137 -22.34 -15.79 -1.00
N LEU A 138 -21.19 -15.67 -1.67
CA LEU A 138 -20.71 -16.61 -2.69
C LEU A 138 -19.85 -17.75 -2.11
N LEU A 139 -19.12 -17.51 -1.02
CA LEU A 139 -18.38 -18.52 -0.27
C LEU A 139 -19.13 -18.83 1.04
N PRO A 140 -19.68 -20.05 1.24
CA PRO A 140 -20.28 -20.48 2.50
C PRO A 140 -19.24 -20.67 3.62
#